data_AF-A0A1G2FPR4-F1
#
_entry.id   AF-A0A1G2FPR4-F1
#
_cell.length_a   1.000
_cell.length_b   1.000
_cell.length_c   1.000
_cell.angle_alpha   90.00
_cell.angle_beta   90.00
_cell.angle_gamma   90.00
#
_symmetry.space_group_name_H-M   'P 1'
#
loop_
_entity.id
_entity.type
_entity.pdbx_description
1 polymer ?
#
loop_
_entity_poly.entity_id
_entity_poly.type
_entity_poly.pdbx_seq_one_letter_code
_entity_poly.pdbx_strand_id
1 'polypeptide(L)'
;MAKYTNPSKLSSGEQRELLIQLCRVIAKLNSPLEAAKFLKDILTAQEAEMLAKRLKVAERLMKGDTYAKISFNFKISPSTIFRIHEWLKISGDGFRLGLEKIEKEKMNKNSFNDNFNLPWRDFKKKFPIYFWPQILLENVVKLAGKRDKERLVKVLDKMERKSQLYKRLSRLLIK
;
A
#
# COMPACT_ATOMS: atom_id res chain seq x y z
N MET A 1 28.41 -8.34 23.89
CA MET A 1 28.24 -9.72 23.36
C MET A 1 27.48 -10.52 24.41
N ALA A 2 26.18 -10.77 24.23
CA ALA A 2 25.40 -11.50 25.22
C ALA A 2 25.59 -13.02 25.06
N LYS A 3 26.34 -13.62 26.01
CA LYS A 3 26.37 -15.05 26.29
C LYS A 3 25.10 -15.43 27.06
N TYR A 4 24.02 -15.73 26.37
CA TYR A 4 22.90 -16.50 26.93
C TYR A 4 22.22 -17.28 25.80
N THR A 5 22.71 -18.48 25.51
CA THR A 5 21.86 -19.52 24.97
C THR A 5 21.61 -20.49 26.11
N ASN A 6 20.57 -20.21 26.89
CA ASN A 6 19.98 -21.26 27.71
C ASN A 6 19.46 -22.30 26.70
N PRO A 7 19.99 -23.54 26.65
CA PRO A 7 19.44 -24.55 25.76
C PRO A 7 17.94 -24.62 26.07
N SER A 8 17.12 -24.47 25.04
CA SER A 8 15.67 -24.49 25.15
C SER A 8 15.28 -25.74 25.94
N LYS A 9 14.64 -25.56 27.11
CA LYS A 9 14.15 -26.66 27.97
C LYS A 9 13.04 -27.50 27.33
N LEU A 10 12.71 -27.25 26.06
CA LEU A 10 11.61 -27.83 25.31
C LEU A 10 12.11 -28.98 24.45
N SER A 11 11.34 -30.08 24.42
CA SER A 11 11.55 -31.18 23.49
C SER A 11 11.47 -30.70 22.05
N SER A 12 12.24 -31.32 21.15
CA SER A 12 12.21 -31.00 19.71
C SER A 12 10.79 -31.09 19.12
N GLY A 13 9.93 -31.96 19.67
CA GLY A 13 8.53 -32.07 19.27
C GLY A 13 7.70 -30.84 19.67
N GLU A 14 7.90 -30.31 20.88
CA GLU A 14 7.18 -29.13 21.37
C GLU A 14 7.58 -27.88 20.59
N GLN A 15 8.87 -27.73 20.28
CA GLN A 15 9.36 -26.62 19.45
C GLN A 15 8.72 -26.63 18.05
N ARG A 16 8.54 -27.81 17.47
CA ARG A 16 7.90 -27.97 16.17
C ARG A 16 6.44 -27.53 16.22
N GLU A 17 5.70 -27.94 17.25
CA GLU A 17 4.28 -27.58 17.38
C GLU A 17 4.10 -26.06 17.53
N LEU A 18 4.94 -25.41 18.35
CA LEU A 18 4.93 -23.96 18.52
C LEU A 18 5.16 -23.23 17.18
N LEU A 19 6.12 -23.70 16.37
CA LEU A 19 6.39 -23.13 15.05
C LEU A 19 5.23 -23.35 14.07
N ILE A 20 4.61 -24.54 14.08
CA ILE A 20 3.43 -24.84 13.25
C ILE A 20 2.28 -23.90 13.61
N GLN A 21 2.03 -23.69 14.91
CA GLN A 21 0.98 -22.78 15.37
C GLN A 21 1.24 -21.34 14.90
N LEU A 22 2.47 -20.85 15.01
CA LEU A 22 2.84 -19.53 14.53
C LEU A 22 2.60 -19.39 13.01
N CYS A 23 3.01 -20.38 12.22
CA CYS A 23 2.76 -20.39 10.78
C CYS A 23 1.26 -20.38 10.44
N ARG A 24 0.44 -21.14 11.19
CA ARG A 24 -1.03 -21.16 11.01
C ARG A 24 -1.64 -19.80 11.27
N VAL A 25 -1.22 -19.10 12.34
CA VAL A 25 -1.72 -17.75 12.66
C VAL A 25 -1.35 -16.78 11.53
N ILE A 26 -0.09 -16.75 11.11
CA ILE A 26 0.38 -15.86 10.03
C ILE A 26 -0.38 -16.12 8.72
N ALA A 27 -0.65 -17.38 8.39
CA ALA A 27 -1.37 -17.75 7.17
C ALA A 27 -2.87 -17.36 7.17
N LYS A 28 -3.45 -17.04 8.33
CA LYS A 28 -4.86 -16.66 8.47
C LYS A 28 -5.10 -15.15 8.45
N LEU A 29 -4.05 -14.34 8.44
CA LEU A 29 -4.12 -12.88 8.36
C LEU A 29 -4.51 -12.47 6.92
N ASN A 30 -5.56 -11.67 6.78
CA ASN A 30 -6.13 -11.32 5.46
C ASN A 30 -5.74 -9.91 5.00
N SER A 31 -5.21 -9.08 5.90
CA SER A 31 -4.89 -7.69 5.59
C SER A 31 -3.55 -7.24 6.17
N PRO A 32 -2.87 -6.25 5.54
CA PRO A 32 -1.66 -5.64 6.10
C PRO A 32 -1.91 -5.00 7.47
N LEU A 33 -3.14 -4.55 7.76
CA LEU A 33 -3.51 -3.97 9.04
C LEU A 33 -3.56 -5.03 10.15
N GLU A 34 -4.14 -6.20 9.87
CA GLU A 34 -4.12 -7.36 10.79
C GLU A 34 -2.68 -7.80 11.08
N ALA A 35 -1.85 -7.90 10.04
CA ALA A 35 -0.44 -8.24 10.19
C ALA A 35 0.34 -7.22 11.02
N ALA A 36 0.08 -5.92 10.84
CA ALA A 36 0.73 -4.87 11.62
C ALA A 36 0.34 -4.94 13.11
N LYS A 37 -0.94 -5.20 13.42
CA LYS A 37 -1.40 -5.39 14.80
C LYS A 37 -0.75 -6.62 15.44
N PHE A 38 -0.78 -7.76 14.74
CA PHE A 38 -0.17 -8.99 15.22
C PHE A 38 1.33 -8.82 15.50
N LEU A 39 2.09 -8.27 14.55
CA LEU A 39 3.53 -8.05 14.71
C LEU A 39 3.87 -7.09 15.85
N LYS A 40 3.03 -6.08 16.10
CA LYS A 40 3.19 -5.16 17.24
C LYS A 40 3.06 -5.89 18.58
N ASP A 41 2.16 -6.88 18.66
CA ASP A 41 1.90 -7.60 19.91
C ASP A 41 2.97 -8.66 20.20
N ILE A 42 3.56 -9.27 19.16
CA ILE A 42 4.54 -10.36 19.32
C ILE A 42 6.01 -9.93 19.23
N LEU A 43 6.31 -8.76 18.65
CA LEU A 43 7.67 -8.28 18.46
C LEU A 43 7.91 -6.97 19.20
N THR A 44 9.13 -6.79 19.71
CA THR A 44 9.62 -5.47 20.09
C THR A 44 9.90 -4.61 18.86
N ALA A 45 9.96 -3.28 19.04
CA ALA A 45 10.29 -2.36 17.96
C ALA A 45 11.64 -2.67 17.29
N GLN A 46 12.63 -3.09 18.08
CA GLN A 46 13.97 -3.43 17.58
C GLN A 46 13.97 -4.73 16.75
N GLU A 47 13.21 -5.75 17.18
CA GLU A 47 13.06 -7.00 16.43
C GLU A 47 12.31 -6.78 15.12
N ALA A 48 11.22 -6.00 15.15
CA ALA A 48 10.47 -5.64 13.95
C ALA A 48 11.36 -4.90 12.94
N GLU A 49 12.14 -3.91 13.39
CA GLU A 49 13.10 -3.20 12.54
C GLU A 49 14.16 -4.14 11.97
N MET A 50 14.70 -5.06 12.78
CA MET A 50 15.67 -6.05 12.30
C MET A 50 15.08 -6.97 11.22
N LEU A 51 13.86 -7.46 11.38
CA LEU A 51 13.21 -8.32 10.39
C LEU A 51 12.92 -7.54 9.10
N ALA A 52 12.44 -6.30 9.21
CA ALA A 52 12.22 -5.43 8.05
C ALA A 52 13.51 -5.15 7.27
N LYS A 53 14.61 -4.86 7.99
CA LYS A 53 15.95 -4.70 7.40
C LYS A 53 16.40 -5.97 6.68
N ARG A 54 16.21 -7.15 7.26
CA ARG A 54 16.57 -8.44 6.63
C ARG A 54 15.80 -8.66 5.33
N LEU A 55 14.49 -8.45 5.34
CA LEU A 55 13.66 -8.56 4.13
C LEU A 55 14.13 -7.59 3.05
N LYS A 56 14.49 -6.36 3.44
CA LYS A 56 14.94 -5.34 2.49
C LYS A 56 16.30 -5.64 1.89
N VAL A 57 17.24 -6.14 2.70
CA VAL A 57 18.55 -6.62 2.21
C VAL A 57 18.34 -7.77 1.22
N ALA A 58 17.48 -8.72 1.53
CA ALA A 58 17.18 -9.83 0.63
C ALA A 58 16.63 -9.35 -0.72
N GLU A 59 15.68 -8.41 -0.71
CA GLU A 59 15.16 -7.77 -1.93
C GLU A 59 16.28 -7.10 -2.75
N ARG A 60 17.17 -6.36 -2.10
CA ARG A 60 18.28 -5.66 -2.81
C ARG A 60 19.31 -6.62 -3.38
N LEU A 61 19.67 -7.66 -2.63
CA LEU A 61 20.57 -8.70 -3.11
C LEU A 61 19.99 -9.41 -4.34
N MET A 62 18.70 -9.72 -4.33
CA MET A 62 18.01 -10.31 -5.50
C MET A 62 17.97 -9.37 -6.72
N LYS A 63 18.00 -8.05 -6.49
CA LYS A 63 18.09 -7.01 -7.52
C LYS A 63 19.53 -6.73 -8.00
N GLY A 64 20.53 -7.44 -7.48
CA GLY A 64 21.93 -7.28 -7.86
C GLY A 64 22.64 -6.06 -7.26
N ASP A 65 22.09 -5.45 -6.21
CA ASP A 65 22.78 -4.35 -5.52
C ASP A 65 24.06 -4.83 -4.81
N THR A 66 25.12 -4.01 -4.82
CA THR A 66 26.39 -4.34 -4.18
C THR A 66 26.32 -4.23 -2.65
N TYR A 67 27.18 -4.97 -1.95
CA TYR A 67 27.20 -4.98 -0.48
C TYR A 67 27.44 -3.60 0.12
N ALA A 68 28.33 -2.81 -0.48
CA ALA A 68 28.63 -1.45 -0.03
C ALA A 68 27.40 -0.54 -0.09
N LYS A 69 26.64 -0.62 -1.19
CA LYS A 69 25.40 0.15 -1.39
C LYS A 69 24.33 -0.25 -0.37
N ILE A 70 24.18 -1.55 -0.12
CA ILE A 70 23.23 -2.07 0.87
C ILE A 70 23.63 -1.62 2.28
N SER A 71 24.90 -1.76 2.63
CA SER A 71 25.45 -1.35 3.94
C SER A 71 25.22 0.14 4.20
N PHE A 72 25.49 0.99 3.21
CA PHE A 72 25.32 2.43 3.32
C PHE A 72 23.84 2.83 3.47
N ASN A 73 22.97 2.29 2.63
CA ASN A 73 21.56 2.68 2.61
C ASN A 73 20.78 2.25 3.85
N PHE A 74 21.08 1.06 4.40
CA PHE A 74 20.30 0.48 5.50
C PHE A 74 21.03 0.49 6.84
N LYS A 75 22.28 0.98 6.88
CA LYS A 75 23.14 1.01 8.08
C LYS A 75 23.25 -0.39 8.71
N ILE A 76 23.49 -1.40 7.89
CA ILE A 76 23.60 -2.81 8.29
C ILE A 76 25.05 -3.25 8.12
N SER A 77 25.57 -4.03 9.06
CA SER A 77 26.95 -4.52 8.97
C SER A 77 27.14 -5.45 7.75
N PRO A 78 28.32 -5.42 7.09
CA PRO A 78 28.63 -6.34 6.00
C PRO A 78 28.49 -7.81 6.37
N SER A 79 28.83 -8.16 7.62
CA SER A 79 28.67 -9.52 8.15
C SER A 79 27.22 -9.98 8.18
N THR A 80 26.27 -9.08 8.46
CA THR A 80 24.84 -9.39 8.45
C THR A 80 24.33 -9.58 7.04
N ILE A 81 24.78 -8.74 6.09
CA ILE A 81 24.45 -8.87 4.66
C ILE A 81 24.95 -10.23 4.14
N PHE A 82 26.18 -10.61 4.47
CA PHE A 82 26.75 -11.90 4.11
C PHE A 82 25.90 -13.08 4.59
N ARG A 83 25.48 -13.08 5.86
CA ARG A 83 24.60 -14.14 6.41
C ARG A 83 23.27 -14.22 5.67
N ILE A 84 22.66 -13.09 5.32
CA ILE A 84 21.40 -13.06 4.57
C ILE A 84 21.60 -13.59 3.16
N HIS A 85 22.72 -13.23 2.51
CA HIS A 85 23.05 -13.78 1.19
C HIS A 85 23.23 -15.30 1.24
N GLU A 86 23.88 -15.82 2.28
CA GLU A 86 24.04 -17.26 2.47
C GLU A 86 22.69 -17.96 2.68
N TRP A 87 21.80 -17.38 3.49
CA TRP A 87 20.43 -17.89 3.65
C TRP A 87 19.64 -17.87 2.35
N LEU A 88 19.82 -16.86 1.50
CA LEU A 88 19.18 -16.82 0.19
C LEU A 88 19.67 -17.95 -0.72
N LYS A 89 20.96 -18.31 -0.64
CA LYS A 89 21.52 -19.43 -1.41
C LYS A 89 21.02 -20.79 -0.91
N ILE A 90 21.03 -21.01 0.40
CA ILE A 90 20.73 -22.33 1.01
C ILE A 90 19.22 -22.56 1.17
N SER A 91 18.45 -21.54 1.57
CA SER A 91 17.03 -21.68 1.96
C SER A 91 16.21 -20.41 1.66
N GLY A 92 16.42 -19.82 0.48
CA GLY A 92 15.84 -18.53 0.09
C GLY A 92 14.39 -18.56 -0.40
N ASP A 93 13.75 -19.72 -0.47
CA ASP A 93 12.46 -19.88 -1.18
C ASP A 93 11.33 -19.05 -0.57
N GLY A 94 11.31 -18.90 0.76
CA GLY A 94 10.36 -18.04 1.44
C GLY A 94 10.52 -16.55 1.10
N PHE A 95 11.77 -16.07 0.98
CA PHE A 95 12.04 -14.69 0.55
C PHE A 95 11.59 -14.45 -0.88
N ARG A 96 11.94 -15.39 -1.79
CA ARG A 96 11.55 -15.32 -3.20
C ARG A 96 10.04 -15.29 -3.36
N LEU A 97 9.33 -16.22 -2.72
CA LEU A 97 7.88 -16.32 -2.78
C LEU A 97 7.19 -15.05 -2.26
N GLY A 98 7.61 -14.54 -1.10
CA GLY A 98 7.02 -13.34 -0.52
C GLY A 98 7.22 -12.10 -1.39
N LEU A 99 8.44 -11.91 -1.90
CA LEU A 99 8.77 -10.76 -2.75
C LEU A 99 8.12 -10.84 -4.13
N GLU A 100 8.07 -12.03 -4.74
CA GLU A 100 7.41 -12.25 -6.03
C GLU A 100 5.92 -11.94 -5.96
N LYS A 101 5.23 -12.33 -4.87
CA LYS A 101 3.81 -11.98 -4.66
C LYS A 101 3.61 -10.46 -4.63
N ILE A 102 4.47 -9.73 -3.92
CA ILE A 102 4.41 -8.26 -3.84
C ILE A 102 4.70 -7.63 -5.21
N GLU A 103 5.65 -8.15 -5.97
CA GLU A 103 5.95 -7.66 -7.31
C GLU A 103 4.82 -7.92 -8.30
N LYS A 104 4.19 -9.10 -8.25
CA LYS A 104 2.98 -9.41 -9.03
C LYS A 104 1.81 -8.49 -8.68
N GLU A 105 1.59 -8.20 -7.40
CA GLU A 105 0.57 -7.21 -6.99
C GLU A 105 0.85 -5.81 -7.56
N LYS A 106 2.13 -5.39 -7.59
CA LYS A 106 2.52 -4.11 -8.21
C LYS A 106 2.32 -4.14 -9.72
N MET A 107 2.70 -5.22 -10.40
CA MET A 107 2.48 -5.40 -11.84
C MET A 107 1.00 -5.44 -12.21
N ASN A 108 0.14 -6.05 -11.40
CA ASN A 108 -1.31 -6.06 -11.62
C ASN A 108 -1.94 -4.68 -11.40
N LYS A 109 -1.43 -3.89 -10.44
CA LYS A 109 -1.82 -2.48 -10.28
C LYS A 109 -1.32 -1.62 -11.45
N ASN A 110 -0.16 -1.94 -12.02
CA ASN A 110 0.39 -1.25 -13.19
C ASN A 110 -0.25 -1.71 -14.52
N SER A 111 -0.79 -2.94 -14.60
CA SER A 111 -1.57 -3.42 -15.75
C SER A 111 -2.94 -2.73 -15.86
N PHE A 112 -3.38 -2.04 -14.81
CA PHE A 112 -4.49 -1.08 -14.90
C PHE A 112 -4.09 0.27 -15.53
N ASN A 113 -2.81 0.48 -15.84
CA ASN A 113 -2.29 1.70 -16.45
C ASN A 113 -1.74 1.52 -17.88
N ASP A 114 -1.69 0.29 -18.40
CA ASP A 114 -1.25 0.00 -19.79
C ASP A 114 -2.42 -0.27 -20.75
N ASN A 115 -3.49 0.49 -20.60
CA ASN A 115 -4.46 0.74 -21.68
C ASN A 115 -5.18 2.08 -21.48
N PHE A 116 -4.41 3.17 -21.47
CA PHE A 116 -4.92 4.51 -21.81
C PHE A 116 -5.08 4.69 -23.33
N ASN A 117 -5.62 3.66 -23.98
CA ASN A 117 -6.22 3.72 -25.32
C ASN A 117 -7.64 3.15 -25.27
N LEU A 118 -8.36 3.49 -24.20
CA LEU A 118 -9.81 3.34 -24.15
C LEU A 118 -10.44 4.69 -24.52
N PRO A 119 -11.19 4.79 -25.63
CA PRO A 119 -11.79 6.04 -26.06
C PRO A 119 -12.86 6.46 -25.04
N TRP A 120 -12.95 7.77 -24.80
CA TRP A 120 -13.94 8.48 -23.98
C TRP A 120 -15.43 8.07 -24.21
N ARG A 121 -15.71 7.19 -25.17
CA ARG A 121 -17.01 6.58 -25.48
C ARG A 121 -17.48 5.54 -24.45
N ASP A 122 -16.60 4.72 -23.89
CA ASP A 122 -17.03 3.61 -23.00
C ASP A 122 -17.25 4.06 -21.54
N PHE A 123 -16.54 5.10 -21.11
CA PHE A 123 -16.67 5.68 -19.78
C PHE A 123 -18.06 6.29 -19.55
N LYS A 124 -18.66 6.89 -20.59
CA LYS A 124 -20.03 7.45 -20.55
C LYS A 124 -21.13 6.38 -20.55
N LYS A 125 -20.84 5.20 -21.12
CA LYS A 125 -21.79 4.08 -21.21
C LYS A 125 -21.89 3.31 -19.89
N LYS A 126 -20.80 3.25 -19.12
CA LYS A 126 -20.67 2.39 -17.93
C LYS A 126 -21.00 3.10 -16.60
N PHE A 127 -20.87 4.42 -16.52
CA PHE A 127 -21.17 5.18 -15.29
C PHE A 127 -22.04 6.43 -15.52
N PRO A 128 -23.34 6.28 -15.86
CA PRO A 128 -24.25 7.42 -16.04
C PRO A 128 -24.49 8.22 -14.75
N ILE A 129 -24.46 7.55 -13.60
CA ILE A 129 -24.89 8.10 -12.30
C ILE A 129 -23.80 8.94 -11.61
N TYR A 130 -22.53 8.60 -11.79
CA TYR A 130 -21.41 9.29 -11.11
C TYR A 130 -21.05 10.65 -11.72
N PHE A 131 -21.54 10.97 -12.92
CA PHE A 131 -21.41 12.28 -13.55
C PHE A 131 -22.72 13.09 -13.58
N TRP A 132 -23.81 12.51 -13.06
CA TRP A 132 -25.13 13.10 -13.15
C TRP A 132 -25.28 14.42 -12.37
N PRO A 133 -24.73 14.57 -11.14
CA PRO A 133 -24.83 15.84 -10.43
C PRO A 133 -24.14 16.98 -11.17
N GLN A 134 -22.96 16.72 -11.76
CA GLN A 134 -22.15 17.76 -12.39
C GLN A 134 -22.68 18.17 -13.77
N ILE A 135 -23.12 17.20 -14.58
CA ILE A 135 -23.75 17.46 -15.89
C ILE A 135 -25.13 18.09 -15.72
N LEU A 136 -25.91 17.65 -14.73
CA LEU A 136 -27.22 18.22 -14.44
C LEU A 136 -27.09 19.67 -13.94
N LEU A 137 -26.17 19.95 -13.01
CA LEU A 137 -25.93 21.31 -12.51
C LEU A 137 -25.43 22.25 -13.60
N GLU A 138 -24.50 21.83 -14.47
CA GLU A 138 -24.03 22.67 -15.57
C GLU A 138 -25.13 22.96 -16.61
N ASN A 139 -25.95 21.96 -16.96
CA ASN A 139 -27.03 22.16 -17.92
C ASN A 139 -28.19 22.97 -17.33
N VAL A 140 -28.55 22.74 -16.06
CA VAL A 140 -29.57 23.53 -15.34
C VAL A 140 -29.12 24.99 -15.23
N VAL A 141 -27.85 25.25 -14.91
CA VAL A 141 -27.30 26.61 -14.84
C VAL A 141 -27.25 27.28 -16.22
N LYS A 142 -26.94 26.53 -17.30
CA LYS A 142 -26.93 27.04 -18.67
C LYS A 142 -28.33 27.33 -19.22
N LEU A 143 -29.35 26.59 -18.79
CA LEU A 143 -30.74 26.74 -19.23
C LEU A 143 -31.59 27.65 -18.33
N ALA A 144 -31.12 27.95 -17.11
CA ALA A 144 -31.84 28.79 -16.16
C ALA A 144 -31.93 30.26 -16.62
N GLY A 145 -33.14 30.82 -16.56
CA GLY A 145 -33.38 32.24 -16.80
C GLY A 145 -32.76 33.13 -15.72
N LYS A 146 -32.63 34.43 -16.01
CA LYS A 146 -31.92 35.43 -15.16
C LYS A 146 -32.42 35.45 -13.70
N ARG A 147 -33.73 35.22 -13.48
CA ARG A 147 -34.36 35.17 -12.15
C ARG A 147 -34.05 33.90 -11.35
N ASP A 148 -33.87 32.76 -12.02
CA ASP A 148 -33.60 31.47 -11.37
C ASP A 148 -32.13 31.35 -10.99
N LYS A 149 -31.23 31.97 -11.77
CA LYS A 149 -29.80 32.10 -11.43
C LYS A 149 -29.59 32.81 -10.09
N GLU A 150 -30.33 33.88 -9.80
CA GLU A 150 -30.22 34.61 -8.52
C GLU A 150 -30.68 33.79 -7.31
N ARG A 151 -31.73 32.97 -7.46
CA ARG A 151 -32.19 32.05 -6.40
C ARG A 151 -31.17 30.95 -6.15
N LEU A 152 -30.59 30.39 -7.20
CA LEU A 152 -29.53 29.38 -7.10
C LEU A 152 -28.28 29.94 -6.41
N VAL A 153 -27.89 31.17 -6.73
CA VAL A 153 -26.79 31.86 -6.04
C VAL A 153 -27.09 32.00 -4.54
N LYS A 154 -28.29 32.47 -4.15
CA LYS A 154 -28.67 32.59 -2.73
C LYS A 154 -28.68 31.25 -1.97
N VAL A 155 -29.04 30.15 -2.64
CA VAL A 155 -29.04 28.81 -2.04
C VAL A 155 -27.62 28.25 -1.91
N LEU A 156 -26.76 28.50 -2.90
CA LEU A 156 -25.35 28.11 -2.87
C LEU A 156 -24.55 28.90 -1.82
N ASP A 157 -24.86 30.19 -1.68
CA ASP A 157 -24.25 31.10 -0.68
C ASP A 157 -24.58 30.65 0.76
N LYS A 158 -25.82 30.16 0.99
CA LYS A 158 -26.22 29.56 2.27
C LYS A 158 -25.49 28.25 2.62
N MET A 159 -24.87 27.58 1.65
CA MET A 159 -24.09 26.34 1.85
C MET A 159 -22.58 26.60 2.01
N GLU A 160 -22.13 27.86 2.06
CA GLU A 160 -20.71 28.20 2.17
C GLU A 160 -20.13 27.91 3.56
N ARG A 161 -19.48 26.75 3.73
CA ARG A 161 -18.06 26.69 4.14
C ARG A 161 -17.38 25.43 3.56
N LYS A 162 -16.44 25.67 2.63
CA LYS A 162 -15.40 24.76 2.06
C LYS A 162 -15.83 23.75 0.97
N SER A 163 -15.69 24.13 -0.30
CA SER A 163 -15.19 23.21 -1.36
C SER A 163 -14.81 23.98 -2.65
N GLN A 164 -13.70 23.56 -3.28
CA GLN A 164 -13.13 24.12 -4.52
C GLN A 164 -14.08 24.13 -5.73
N LEU A 165 -15.16 23.33 -5.69
CA LEU A 165 -16.19 23.27 -6.72
C LEU A 165 -16.91 24.61 -6.92
N TYR A 166 -17.17 25.34 -5.82
CA TYR A 166 -17.84 26.65 -5.90
C TYR A 166 -16.98 27.69 -6.62
N LYS A 167 -15.65 27.71 -6.39
CA LYS A 167 -14.72 28.60 -7.09
C LYS A 167 -14.70 28.39 -8.61
N ARG A 168 -15.09 27.21 -9.08
CA ARG A 168 -15.16 26.87 -10.51
C ARG A 168 -16.53 27.22 -11.10
N LEU A 169 -17.60 27.00 -10.34
CA LEU A 169 -18.96 27.39 -10.69
C LEU A 169 -19.17 28.91 -10.68
N SER A 170 -18.65 29.62 -9.68
CA SER A 170 -18.73 31.09 -9.60
C SER A 170 -18.04 31.74 -10.81
N ARG A 171 -16.90 31.19 -11.24
CA ARG A 171 -16.20 31.61 -12.46
C ARG A 171 -17.01 31.42 -13.74
N LEU A 172 -17.94 30.46 -13.78
CA LEU A 172 -18.79 30.18 -14.95
C LEU A 172 -20.09 31.00 -14.95
N LEU A 173 -20.55 31.47 -13.79
CA LEU A 173 -21.76 32.29 -13.66
C LEU A 173 -21.54 33.78 -13.95
N ILE A 174 -20.29 34.24 -14.00
CA ILE A 174 -19.90 35.64 -14.25
C ILE A 174 -19.77 35.94 -15.76
N LYS A 175 -19.83 34.92 -16.63
CA LYS A 175 -19.92 35.06 -18.09
C LYS A 175 -21.35 34.87 -18.58
#